data_AF-A0A2A2F813-F1
#
_entry.id   AF-A0A2A2F813-F1
#
_cell.length_a   1.000
_cell.length_b   1.000
_cell.length_c   1.000
_cell.angle_alpha   90.00
_cell.angle_beta   90.00
_cell.angle_gamma   90.00
#
_symmetry.space_group_name_H-M   'P 1'
#
loop_
_entity.id
_entity.type
_entity.pdbx_description
1 polymer ?
#
loop_
_entity_poly.entity_id
_entity_poly.type
_entity_poly.pdbx_seq_one_letter_code
_entity_poly.pdbx_strand_id
1 'polypeptide(L)' 'MNSATRQTEQAFFRPADACRYLGIGRTKLHDLTETDPDFPRKIRLSPRCVGWTRGQLDQWLEKKTAEVTV' A
#
# COMPACT_ATOMS: atom_id res chain seq x y z
N MET A 1 33.69 1.97 -5.74
CA MET A 1 33.11 2.79 -6.83
C MET A 1 31.61 2.70 -6.71
N ASN A 2 30.96 3.85 -6.55
CA ASN A 2 29.57 4.00 -6.12
C ASN A 2 28.58 3.49 -7.14
N SER A 3 27.80 2.47 -6.77
CA SER A 3 26.48 2.23 -7.36
C SER A 3 25.43 2.51 -6.30
N ALA A 4 25.29 3.79 -5.94
CA ALA A 4 24.10 4.25 -5.24
C ALA A 4 22.94 4.13 -6.22
N THR A 5 22.32 2.95 -6.26
CA THR A 5 20.96 2.82 -6.76
C THR A 5 20.12 3.76 -5.90
N ARG A 6 19.86 4.99 -6.40
CA ARG A 6 18.71 5.74 -5.93
C ARG A 6 17.53 4.83 -6.22
N GLN A 7 17.11 4.09 -5.21
CA GLN A 7 15.82 3.43 -5.20
C GLN A 7 14.85 4.56 -5.51
N THR A 8 14.38 4.63 -6.75
CA THR A 8 13.26 5.51 -7.07
C THR A 8 12.12 4.94 -6.25
N GLU A 9 11.93 5.48 -5.04
CA GLU A 9 10.84 5.10 -4.16
C GLU A 9 9.59 5.15 -5.02
N GLN A 10 9.01 3.99 -5.30
CA GLN A 10 7.84 3.92 -6.15
C GLN A 10 6.75 4.69 -5.42
N ALA A 11 6.50 5.91 -5.88
CA ALA A 11 5.51 6.79 -5.27
C ALA A 11 4.10 6.22 -5.39
N PHE A 12 3.91 5.23 -6.26
CA PHE A 12 2.63 4.62 -6.59
C PHE A 12 2.73 3.09 -6.67
N PHE A 13 1.96 2.41 -5.83
CA PHE A 13 1.83 0.97 -5.74
C PHE A 13 0.53 0.51 -6.39
N ARG A 14 0.63 -0.29 -7.45
CA ARG A 14 -0.53 -1.00 -8.00
C ARG A 14 -0.97 -2.12 -7.05
N PRO A 15 -2.15 -2.75 -7.25
CA PRO A 15 -2.58 -3.87 -6.41
C PRO A 15 -1.56 -4.99 -6.26
N ALA A 16 -0.83 -5.33 -7.32
CA ALA A 16 0.23 -6.34 -7.24
C ALA A 16 1.40 -5.89 -6.34
N ASP A 17 1.82 -4.63 -6.45
CA ASP A 17 2.95 -4.10 -5.69
C ASP A 17 2.54 -3.79 -4.24
N ALA A 18 1.32 -3.33 -4.00
CA ALA A 18 0.76 -3.17 -2.66
C ALA A 18 0.67 -4.52 -1.93
N CYS A 19 0.24 -5.58 -2.61
CA CYS A 19 0.28 -6.94 -2.07
C CYS A 19 1.70 -7.35 -1.66
N ARG A 20 2.70 -7.10 -2.53
CA ARG A 20 4.10 -7.42 -2.26
C ARG A 20 4.67 -6.60 -1.10
N TYR A 21 4.34 -5.31 -1.05
CA TYR A 21 4.78 -4.39 0.00
C TYR A 21 4.22 -4.79 1.38
N LEU A 22 2.92 -5.12 1.43
CA LEU A 22 2.23 -5.53 2.66
C LEU A 22 2.45 -7.01 3.00
N GLY A 23 2.98 -7.81 2.07
CA GLY A 23 3.14 -9.26 2.26
C GLY A 23 1.84 -10.06 2.26
N ILE A 24 0.76 -9.53 1.69
CA ILE A 24 -0.58 -10.16 1.68
C ILE A 24 -1.01 -10.58 0.27
N GLY A 25 -1.95 -11.54 0.20
CA GLY A 25 -2.56 -11.94 -1.07
C GLY A 25 -3.55 -10.91 -1.62
N ARG A 26 -3.82 -10.96 -2.94
CA ARG A 26 -4.78 -10.05 -3.61
C ARG A 26 -6.18 -10.11 -3.00
N THR A 27 -6.65 -11.30 -2.65
CA THR A 27 -7.95 -11.49 -1.99
C THR A 27 -8.01 -10.74 -0.67
N LYS A 28 -6.94 -10.82 0.13
CA LYS A 28 -6.86 -10.12 1.41
C LYS A 28 -6.79 -8.61 1.23
N LEU A 29 -6.07 -8.13 0.21
CA LEU A 29 -6.05 -6.71 -0.14
C LEU A 29 -7.46 -6.21 -0.52
N HIS A 30 -8.21 -6.98 -1.31
CA HIS A 30 -9.59 -6.65 -1.69
C HIS A 30 -10.52 -6.64 -0.48
N ASP A 31 -10.46 -7.69 0.34
CA ASP A 31 -11.19 -7.81 1.61
C ASP A 31 -10.91 -6.63 2.53
N LEU A 32 -9.65 -6.24 2.73
CA LEU A 32 -9.28 -5.08 3.54
C LEU A 32 -9.86 -3.78 2.97
N THR A 33 -9.81 -3.56 1.65
CA THR A 33 -10.45 -2.36 1.07
C THR A 33 -11.96 -2.29 1.26
N GLU A 34 -12.63 -3.41 1.48
CA GLU A 34 -14.09 -3.48 1.66
C GLU A 34 -14.51 -3.53 3.13
N THR A 35 -13.72 -4.19 3.98
CA THR A 35 -14.03 -4.44 5.40
C THR A 35 -13.40 -3.43 6.35
N ASP A 36 -12.19 -2.94 6.04
CA ASP A 36 -11.41 -2.07 6.91
C ASP A 36 -11.60 -0.61 6.45
N PRO A 37 -12.37 0.21 7.19
CA PRO A 37 -12.63 1.60 6.81
C PRO A 37 -11.38 2.49 6.93
N ASP A 38 -10.38 2.04 7.69
CA ASP A 38 -9.08 2.71 7.83
C ASP A 38 -8.14 2.40 6.67
N PHE A 39 -8.43 1.38 5.86
CA PHE A 39 -7.62 1.07 4.69
C PHE A 39 -7.71 2.19 3.64
N PRO A 40 -6.58 2.66 3.09
CA PRO A 40 -6.58 3.81 2.21
C PRO A 40 -7.39 3.55 0.94
N ARG A 41 -8.14 4.56 0.51
CA ARG A 41 -8.90 4.48 -0.75
C ARG A 41 -7.96 4.44 -1.95
N LYS A 42 -8.27 3.54 -2.89
CA LYS A 42 -7.57 3.40 -4.16
C LYS A 42 -7.60 4.71 -4.96
N ILE A 43 -6.43 5.22 -5.32
CA ILE A 43 -6.26 6.35 -6.22
C ILE A 43 -6.40 5.83 -7.66
N ARG A 44 -7.35 6.39 -8.40
CA ARG A 44 -7.56 6.14 -9.83
C ARG A 44 -6.77 7.15 -10.64
N LEU A 45 -5.64 6.74 -11.24
CA LEU A 45 -4.94 7.55 -12.24
C LEU A 45 -5.61 7.43 -13.61
N SER A 46 -6.17 6.26 -13.92
CA SER A 46 -6.90 6.03 -15.16
C SER A 46 -7.93 4.90 -14.97
N PRO A 47 -8.85 4.67 -15.93
CA PRO A 47 -9.85 3.62 -15.81
C PRO A 47 -9.27 2.21 -15.56
N ARG A 48 -8.02 1.98 -16.01
CA ARG A 48 -7.28 0.71 -15.82
C ARG A 48 -6.09 0.84 -14.85
N CYS A 49 -5.83 2.04 -14.31
CA CYS A 49 -4.71 2.31 -13.42
C CYS A 49 -5.22 2.77 -12.06
N VAL A 50 -5.23 1.84 -11.11
CA VAL A 50 -5.56 2.08 -9.70
C VAL A 50 -4.41 1.64 -8.82
N GLY A 51 -4.30 2.23 -7.64
CA GLY A 51 -3.23 1.94 -6.70
C GLY A 51 -3.24 2.88 -5.51
N TRP A 52 -2.15 2.84 -4.74
CA TRP A 52 -1.97 3.59 -3.50
C TRP A 52 -0.62 4.26 -3.48
N THR A 53 -0.49 5.37 -2.76
CA THR A 53 0.84 5.96 -2.53
C THR A 53 1.55 5.27 -1.37
N ARG A 54 2.87 5.41 -1.32
CA ARG A 54 3.67 4.90 -0.19
C ARG A 54 3.14 5.41 1.15
N GLY A 55 2.92 6.72 1.28
CA GLY A 55 2.46 7.33 2.53
C GLY A 55 1.08 6.85 2.98
N GLN A 56 0.20 6.47 2.04
CA GLN A 56 -1.09 5.87 2.40
C GLN A 56 -0.92 4.48 3.03
N LEU A 57 -0.04 3.65 2.47
CA LEU A 57 0.24 2.32 3.02
C LEU A 57 0.97 2.41 4.35
N ASP A 58 1.92 3.35 4.47
CA ASP A 58 2.68 3.62 5.69
C ASP A 58 1.76 4.07 6.83
N GLN A 59 0.91 5.08 6.58
CA GLN A 59 -0.06 5.57 7.56
C GLN A 59 -1.03 4.48 8.05
N TRP A 60 -1.42 3.56 7.17
CA TRP A 60 -2.26 2.43 7.57
C TRP A 60 -1.51 1.43 8.45
N LEU A 61 -0.25 1.13 8.11
CA LEU A 61 0.61 0.28 8.95
C LEU A 61 0.81 0.91 10.33
N GLU A 62 1.09 2.21 10.40
CA GLU A 62 1.23 2.96 11.65
C GLU A 62 -0.03 2.85 12.51
N LYS A 63 -1.22 3.03 11.92
CA LYS A 63 -2.51 2.86 12.61
C LYS A 63 -2.70 1.46 13.16
N LYS A 64 -2.38 0.42 12.37
CA LYS A 64 -2.49 -0.98 12.80
C LYS A 64 -1.48 -1.34 13.89
N THR A 65 -0.25 -0.82 13.82
CA THR A 65 0.72 -1.00 14.90
C THR A 65 0.26 -0.32 16.19
N ALA A 66 -0.35 0.87 16.10
CA ALA A 66 -0.93 1.54 17.26
C ALA A 66 -2.12 0.76 17.86
N GLU A 67 -2.98 0.18 17.02
CA GLU A 67 -4.14 -0.63 17.45
C GLU A 67 -3.75 -1.94 18.13
N VAL A 68 -2.65 -2.59 17.73
CA VAL A 68 -2.20 -3.88 18.30
C VAL A 68 -1.46 -3.71 19.64
N THR A 69 -1.01 -2.50 19.98
CA THR A 69 -0.17 -2.26 21.18
C THR A 69 -1.00 -1.98 22.46
N VAL A 70 -2.30 -2.27 22.49
CA VAL A 70 -3.18 -2.06 23.67
C VAL A 70 -3.63 -3.33 24.35
#